data_AF-R6BCZ0-F1
#
_entry.id   AF-R6BCZ0-F1
#
_cell.length_a   1.000
_cell.length_b   1.000
_cell.length_c   1.000
_cell.angle_alpha   90.00
_cell.angle_beta   90.00
_cell.angle_gamma   90.00
#
_symmetry.space_group_name_H-M   'P 1'
#
loop_
_entity.id
_entity.type
_entity.pdbx_description
1 polymer ?
#
loop_
_entity_poly.entity_id
_entity_poly.type
_entity_poly.pdbx_seq_one_letter_code
_entity_poly.pdbx_strand_id
1 'polypeptide(L)' 'MNLTTKELTAIEEQLGQEQLLIQKFKMYAQMTQDQQLRSSCEQIAAKHQIHKDKLLNLLN' A
#
# COMPACT_ATOMS: atom_id res chain seq x y z
N MET A 1 20.58 12.06 0.51
CA MET A 1 21.10 10.83 1.14
C MET A 1 21.22 9.82 0.02
N ASN A 2 22.38 9.18 -0.20
CA ASN A 2 22.51 8.22 -1.29
C ASN A 2 22.14 6.83 -0.76
N LEU A 3 21.01 6.31 -1.21
CA LEU A 3 20.60 4.94 -0.92
C LEU A 3 21.55 3.96 -1.61
N THR A 4 21.84 2.86 -0.93
CA THR A 4 22.55 1.73 -1.51
C THR A 4 21.65 0.98 -2.49
N THR A 5 22.25 0.21 -3.42
CA THR A 5 21.48 -0.65 -4.34
C THR A 5 20.53 -1.59 -3.60
N LYS A 6 20.96 -2.13 -2.46
CA LYS A 6 20.13 -3.03 -1.65
C LYS A 6 18.91 -2.31 -1.06
N GLU A 7 19.07 -1.06 -0.62
CA GLU A 7 17.97 -0.25 -0.12
C GLU A 7 16.99 0.14 -1.24
N LEU A 8 17.50 0.46 -2.43
CA LEU A 8 16.66 0.72 -3.60
C LEU A 8 15.82 -0.51 -3.98
N THR A 9 16.43 -1.69 -4.08
CA THR A 9 15.70 -2.94 -4.36
C THR A 9 14.65 -3.23 -3.28
N ALA A 10 14.98 -3.03 -2.01
CA ALA A 10 14.01 -3.24 -0.93
C ALA A 10 12.81 -2.26 -1.03
N ILE A 11 13.05 -1.01 -1.44
CA ILE A 11 11.96 -0.03 -1.66
C ILE A 11 11.10 -0.45 -2.84
N GLU A 12 11.68 -0.91 -3.96
CA GLU A 12 10.93 -1.39 -5.12
C GLU A 12 10.07 -2.62 -4.80
N GLU A 13 10.62 -3.58 -4.05
CA GLU A 13 9.87 -4.74 -3.56
C GLU A 13 8.71 -4.32 -2.67
N GLN A 14 8.95 -3.40 -1.72
CA GLN A 14 7.92 -2.89 -0.84
C GLN A 14 6.83 -2.12 -1.60
N LEU A 15 7.17 -1.34 -2.61
CA LEU A 15 6.20 -0.67 -3.49
C LEU A 15 5.27 -1.67 -4.17
N GLY A 16 5.80 -2.82 -4.62
CA GLY A 16 4.99 -3.92 -5.14
C GLY A 16 4.02 -4.50 -4.10
N GLN A 17 4.49 -4.71 -2.87
CA GLN A 17 3.65 -5.21 -1.76
C GLN A 17 2.54 -4.22 -1.38
N GLU A 18 2.85 -2.93 -1.25
CA GLU A 18 1.85 -1.90 -0.95
C GLU A 18 0.77 -1.86 -2.05
N GLN A 19 1.17 -1.94 -3.33
CA GLN A 19 0.22 -1.97 -4.45
C GLN A 19 -0.71 -3.19 -4.40
N LEU A 20 -0.18 -4.37 -4.07
CA LEU A 20 -0.96 -5.60 -3.90
C LEU A 20 -1.97 -5.46 -2.76
N LEU A 21 -1.54 -4.94 -1.61
CA LEU A 21 -2.40 -4.77 -0.43
C LEU A 21 -3.51 -3.74 -0.68
N ILE A 22 -3.21 -2.62 -1.34
CA ILE A 22 -4.23 -1.64 -1.74
C ILE A 22 -5.32 -2.29 -2.59
N GLN A 23 -4.94 -3.07 -3.61
CA GLN A 23 -5.90 -3.74 -4.48
C GLN A 23 -6.71 -4.79 -3.72
N LYS A 24 -6.04 -5.60 -2.89
CA LYS A 24 -6.68 -6.65 -2.08
C LYS A 24 -7.75 -6.08 -1.15
N PHE A 25 -7.45 -5.01 -0.41
CA PHE A 25 -8.43 -4.42 0.51
C PHE A 25 -9.53 -3.65 -0.20
N LYS A 26 -9.25 -2.99 -1.34
CA LYS A 26 -10.32 -2.42 -2.19
C LYS A 26 -11.26 -3.51 -2.70
N MET A 27 -10.73 -4.64 -3.14
CA MET A 27 -11.53 -5.79 -3.56
C MET A 27 -12.39 -6.33 -2.40
N TYR A 28 -11.83 -6.50 -1.20
CA TYR A 28 -12.59 -6.94 -0.03
C TYR A 28 -13.71 -5.98 0.37
N ALA A 29 -13.47 -4.67 0.30
CA ALA A 29 -14.49 -3.65 0.54
C ALA A 29 -15.69 -3.79 -0.43
N GLN A 30 -15.41 -4.14 -1.69
CA GLN A 30 -16.44 -4.35 -2.72
C GLN A 30 -17.18 -5.68 -2.57
N MET A 31 -16.52 -6.73 -2.09
CA MET A 31 -17.09 -8.07 -1.93
C MET A 31 -17.96 -8.22 -0.68
N THR A 32 -17.73 -7.41 0.36
CA THR A 32 -18.51 -7.49 1.61
C THR A 32 -19.81 -6.70 1.53
N GLN A 33 -20.87 -7.25 2.14
CA GLN A 33 -22.14 -6.56 2.37
C GLN A 33 -22.18 -5.85 3.74
N ASP A 34 -21.29 -6.21 4.66
CA ASP A 34 -21.18 -5.59 5.97
C ASP A 34 -20.54 -4.20 5.86
N GLN A 35 -21.26 -3.17 6.34
CA GLN A 35 -20.85 -1.78 6.22
C GLN A 35 -19.62 -1.44 7.09
N GLN A 36 -19.48 -2.06 8.26
CA GLN A 36 -18.33 -1.84 9.15
C GLN A 36 -17.07 -2.47 8.56
N LEU A 37 -17.18 -3.68 8.01
CA LEU A 37 -16.07 -4.34 7.32
C LEU A 37 -15.66 -3.60 6.05
N ARG A 38 -16.63 -3.09 5.27
CA ARG A 38 -16.32 -2.25 4.10
C ARG A 38 -15.50 -1.03 4.48
N SER A 39 -15.99 -0.28 5.48
CA SER A 39 -15.32 0.94 5.97
C SER A 39 -13.91 0.62 6.50
N SER A 40 -13.76 -0.50 7.20
CA SER A 40 -12.45 -0.95 7.70
C SER A 40 -11.49 -1.28 6.56
N CYS A 41 -11.95 -2.00 5.54
CA CYS A 41 -11.12 -2.33 4.37
C CYS A 41 -10.70 -1.07 3.59
N GLU A 42 -11.60 -0.11 3.41
CA GLU A 42 -11.30 1.17 2.76
C GLU A 42 -10.24 1.97 3.55
N GLN A 43 -10.36 2.03 4.88
CA GLN A 43 -9.37 2.69 5.74
C GLN A 43 -8.00 2.00 5.67
N ILE A 44 -7.97 0.67 5.62
CA ILE A 44 -6.72 -0.09 5.48
C ILE A 44 -6.08 0.20 4.11
N ALA A 45 -6.86 0.17 3.02
CA ALA A 45 -6.35 0.52 1.69
C ALA A 45 -5.79 1.95 1.64
N ALA A 46 -6.43 2.91 2.31
CA ALA A 46 -5.94 4.29 2.41
C ALA A 46 -4.61 4.39 3.17
N LYS A 47 -4.43 3.62 4.25
CA LYS A 47 -3.14 3.55 4.97
C LYS A 47 -2.01 3.02 4.09
N HIS A 48 -2.26 1.94 3.33
CA HIS A 48 -1.28 1.41 2.38
C HIS A 48 -0.96 2.39 1.25
N GLN A 49 -1.93 3.18 0.79
CA GLN A 49 -1.66 4.27 -0.17
C GLN A 49 -0.69 5.30 0.43
N ILE A 50 -0.88 5.72 1.67
CA ILE A 50 0.04 6.63 2.37
C ILE A 50 1.45 6.03 2.47
N HIS A 51 1.58 4.72 2.75
CA HIS A 51 2.88 4.06 2.79
C HIS A 51 3.55 4.04 1.41
N LYS A 52 2.79 3.70 0.36
CA LYS A 52 3.27 3.74 -1.03
C LYS A 52 3.77 5.13 -1.41
N ASP A 53 3.02 6.18 -1.07
CA ASP A 53 3.40 7.56 -1.38
C ASP A 53 4.68 7.98 -0.63
N LYS A 54 4.85 7.54 0.61
CA LYS A 54 6.10 7.74 1.37
C LYS A 54 7.29 7.04 0.71
N LEU A 55 7.11 5.80 0.25
CA LEU A 55 8.17 5.05 -0.44
C LEU A 55 8.56 5.71 -1.77
N LEU A 56 7.58 6.20 -2.54
CA LEU A 56 7.84 6.95 -3.78
C LEU A 56 8.64 8.24 -3.49
N ASN A 57 8.35 8.93 -2.39
CA ASN A 57 9.11 10.11 -1.99
C ASN A 57 10.56 9.80 -1.58
N LEU A 58 10.89 8.56 -1.23
CA LEU A 58 12.28 8.16 -0.96
C LEU A 58 13.08 7.92 -2.25
N LEU A 59 12.40 7.76 -3.40
CA LEU A 59 13.01 7.54 -4.71
C LEU A 59 13.15 8.83 -5.54
N ASN A 60 12.59 9.95 -5.07
CA ASN A 60 12.67 11.28 -5.69
C ASN A 60 13.80 12.11 -5.08
#